data_AF-A0A252AXM7-F1
#
_entry.id   AF-A0A252AXM7-F1
#
_cell.length_a   1.000
_cell.length_b   1.000
_cell.length_c   1.000
_cell.angle_alpha   90.00
_cell.angle_beta   90.00
_cell.angle_gamma   90.00
#
_symmetry.space_group_name_H-M   'P 1'
#
loop_
_entity.id
_entity.type
_entity.pdbx_description
1 polymer ?
#
loop_
_entity_poly.entity_id
_entity_poly.type
_entity_poly.pdbx_seq_one_letter_code
_entity_poly.pdbx_strand_id
1 'polypeptide(L)'
;MFLAHRPGMPARAVENEADAEGVTWLDLLNPTPQEHDLASRLCGQPVPTFDDLNEIESSSRISVRNGAAFLSTPMLKKIGTEFQASPVGFILTADRLITIRFQAYPSFEALARLVADHTVAPKTADHPPAAHNIGTGTGTGTGTGTGTGTGTGTGT
;
A
#
# COMPACT_ATOMS: atom_id res chain seq x y z
N MET A 1 -15.20 6.78 13.56
CA MET A 1 -14.08 7.59 14.09
C MET A 1 -12.88 7.38 13.20
N PHE A 2 -12.35 8.47 12.67
CA PHE A 2 -11.18 8.49 11.82
C PHE A 2 -9.99 9.15 12.53
N LEU A 3 -8.88 8.41 12.67
CA LEU A 3 -7.72 8.81 13.45
C LEU A 3 -6.43 8.87 12.62
N ALA A 4 -5.60 9.86 12.93
CA ALA A 4 -4.23 9.99 12.49
C ALA A 4 -3.28 9.61 13.61
N HIS A 5 -2.37 8.65 13.33
CA HIS A 5 -1.33 8.21 14.25
C HIS A 5 0.03 8.72 13.79
N ARG A 6 0.65 9.59 14.58
CA ARG A 6 1.96 10.19 14.30
C ARG A 6 2.96 9.74 15.37
N PRO A 7 4.17 9.27 14.99
CA PRO A 7 5.25 9.00 15.94
C PRO A 7 5.48 10.19 16.87
N GLY A 8 5.54 9.94 18.18
CA GLY A 8 5.79 10.98 19.18
C GLY A 8 4.60 11.88 19.53
N MET A 9 3.42 11.62 18.97
CA MET A 9 2.22 12.45 19.15
C MET A 9 1.00 11.59 19.47
N PRO A 10 0.11 12.03 20.38
CA PRO A 10 -1.18 11.38 20.59
C PRO A 10 -2.00 11.31 19.29
N ALA A 11 -2.81 10.27 19.15
CA ALA A 11 -3.74 10.14 18.04
C ALA A 11 -4.69 11.34 17.97
N ARG A 12 -4.95 11.84 16.76
CA ARG A 12 -5.87 12.96 16.52
C ARG A 12 -6.96 12.57 15.54
N ALA A 13 -8.14 13.19 15.69
CA ALA A 13 -9.20 13.04 14.71
C ALA A 13 -8.77 13.60 13.34
N VAL A 14 -9.28 12.99 12.28
CA VAL A 14 -9.11 13.45 10.90
C VAL A 14 -10.47 13.93 10.40
N GLU A 15 -10.65 15.24 10.34
CA GLU A 15 -11.90 15.87 9.91
C GLU A 15 -11.80 16.40 8.48
N ASN A 16 -10.59 16.67 8.02
CA ASN A 16 -10.28 17.13 6.66
C ASN A 16 -8.90 16.61 6.20
N GLU A 17 -8.53 16.91 4.95
CA GLU A 17 -7.30 16.41 4.35
C GLU A 17 -6.02 16.96 5.00
N ALA A 18 -6.05 18.17 5.57
CA ALA A 18 -4.89 18.77 6.23
C ALA A 18 -4.52 18.03 7.53
N ASP A 19 -5.51 17.48 8.25
CA ASP A 19 -5.25 16.70 9.47
C ASP A 19 -4.40 15.45 9.20
N ALA A 20 -4.46 14.93 7.97
CA ALA A 20 -3.75 13.75 7.49
C ALA A 20 -2.40 14.06 6.81
N GLU A 21 -2.01 15.34 6.68
CA GLU A 21 -0.75 15.71 6.04
C GLU A 21 0.46 15.11 6.79
N GLY A 22 1.34 14.43 6.05
CA GLY A 22 2.52 13.74 6.59
C GLY A 22 2.23 12.56 7.52
N VAL A 23 0.98 12.08 7.60
CA VAL A 23 0.60 10.96 8.48
C VAL A 23 0.74 9.63 7.73
N THR A 24 1.61 8.76 8.21
CA THR A 24 1.77 7.42 7.64
C THR A 24 0.63 6.48 8.02
N TRP A 25 0.10 6.53 9.25
CA TRP A 25 -0.96 5.61 9.68
C TRP A 25 -2.29 6.33 9.95
N LEU A 26 -3.27 5.97 9.14
CA LEU A 26 -4.65 6.44 9.20
C LEU A 26 -5.56 5.26 9.61
N ASP A 27 -6.37 5.40 10.66
CA ASP A 27 -7.21 4.32 11.21
C ASP A 27 -8.69 4.72 11.25
N LEU A 28 -9.54 3.97 10.56
CA LEU A 28 -10.98 4.11 10.55
C LEU A 28 -11.60 3.03 11.44
N LEU A 29 -12.17 3.44 12.57
CA LEU A 29 -12.99 2.59 13.43
C LEU A 29 -14.47 2.94 13.26
N ASN A 30 -15.24 2.00 12.72
CA ASN A 30 -16.67 2.13 12.47
C ASN A 30 -16.99 3.49 11.79
N PRO A 31 -16.46 3.72 10.58
CA PRO A 31 -16.47 5.04 9.99
C PRO A 31 -17.87 5.49 9.60
N THR A 32 -18.12 6.79 9.71
CA THR A 32 -19.29 7.41 9.09
C THR A 32 -19.12 7.49 7.56
N PRO A 33 -20.19 7.71 6.79
CA PRO A 33 -20.07 7.94 5.35
C PRO A 33 -19.11 9.08 5.01
N GLN A 34 -19.12 10.17 5.80
CA GLN A 34 -18.24 11.32 5.60
C GLN A 34 -16.77 10.96 5.85
N GLU A 35 -16.48 10.19 6.90
CA GLU A 35 -15.12 9.69 7.19
C GLU A 35 -14.64 8.73 6.09
N HIS A 36 -15.53 7.88 5.58
CA HIS A 36 -15.24 6.95 4.49
C HIS A 36 -14.91 7.67 3.18
N ASP A 37 -15.69 8.71 2.84
CA ASP A 37 -15.44 9.55 1.67
C ASP A 37 -14.12 10.31 1.80
N LEU A 38 -13.83 10.85 2.99
CA LEU A 38 -12.55 11.52 3.27
C LEU A 38 -11.37 10.54 3.12
N ALA A 39 -11.47 9.34 3.67
CA ALA A 39 -10.45 8.31 3.50
C ALA A 39 -10.27 7.88 2.05
N SER A 40 -11.35 7.81 1.26
CA SER A 40 -11.26 7.51 -0.17
C SER A 40 -10.51 8.59 -0.94
N ARG A 41 -10.73 9.88 -0.61
CA ARG A 41 -9.97 10.99 -1.19
C ARG A 41 -8.50 10.96 -0.77
N LEU A 42 -8.22 10.71 0.50
CA LEU A 42 -6.85 10.56 1.03
C LEU A 42 -6.11 9.36 0.44
N CYS A 43 -6.83 8.27 0.14
CA CYS A 43 -6.29 7.09 -0.53
C CYS A 43 -6.09 7.30 -2.04
N GLY A 44 -6.78 8.26 -2.65
CA GLY A 44 -6.84 8.46 -4.10
C GLY A 44 -7.72 7.45 -4.84
N GLN A 45 -8.42 6.58 -4.11
CA GLN A 45 -9.37 5.59 -4.64
C GLN A 45 -10.35 5.15 -3.55
N PRO A 46 -11.47 4.47 -3.90
CA PRO A 46 -12.39 3.94 -2.90
C PRO A 46 -11.71 2.99 -1.91
N VAL A 47 -11.84 3.30 -0.62
CA VAL A 47 -11.54 2.34 0.45
C VAL A 47 -12.69 1.33 0.56
N PRO A 48 -12.41 0.07 0.96
CA PRO A 48 -13.41 -0.98 0.95
C PRO A 48 -14.45 -0.78 2.06
N THR A 49 -15.71 -1.03 1.74
CA THR A 49 -16.83 -1.05 2.69
C THR A 49 -16.83 -2.31 3.55
N PHE A 50 -17.72 -2.38 4.54
CA PHE A 50 -17.93 -3.61 5.31
C PHE A 50 -18.31 -4.80 4.43
N ASP A 51 -19.17 -4.56 3.44
CA ASP A 51 -19.66 -5.61 2.54
C ASP A 51 -18.52 -6.09 1.62
N ASP A 52 -17.75 -5.16 1.04
CA ASP A 52 -16.58 -5.48 0.20
C ASP A 52 -15.58 -6.38 0.96
N LEU A 53 -15.34 -6.09 2.24
CA LEU A 53 -14.41 -6.87 3.06
C LEU A 53 -14.95 -8.24 3.50
N ASN A 54 -16.28 -8.41 3.53
CA ASN A 54 -16.94 -9.67 3.88
C ASN A 54 -17.05 -10.64 2.70
N GLU A 55 -16.86 -10.16 1.46
CA GLU A 55 -16.88 -11.03 0.29
C GLU A 55 -15.93 -12.22 0.44
N ILE A 56 -16.39 -13.39 0.01
CA ILE A 56 -15.65 -14.65 0.07
C ILE A 56 -14.70 -14.84 -1.10
N GLU A 57 -14.79 -14.00 -2.14
CA GLU A 57 -13.97 -14.08 -3.34
C GLU A 57 -12.51 -13.67 -3.05
N SER A 58 -11.56 -14.45 -3.57
CA SER A 58 -10.14 -14.29 -3.26
C SER A 58 -9.55 -12.95 -3.76
N SER A 59 -10.00 -12.46 -4.92
CA SER A 59 -9.65 -11.14 -5.46
C SER A 59 -10.15 -9.98 -4.60
N SER A 60 -11.20 -10.20 -3.81
CA SER A 60 -11.75 -9.20 -2.89
C SER A 60 -10.96 -9.12 -1.58
N ARG A 61 -10.23 -10.20 -1.22
CA ARG A 61 -9.43 -10.24 0.01
C ARG A 61 -8.00 -9.77 -0.15
N ILE A 62 -7.35 -10.06 -1.28
CA ILE A 62 -5.97 -9.64 -1.54
C ILE A 62 -5.87 -9.14 -2.98
N SER A 63 -5.54 -7.87 -3.16
CA SER A 63 -5.40 -7.28 -4.49
C SER A 63 -4.45 -6.09 -4.50
N VAL A 64 -4.01 -5.70 -5.71
CA VAL A 64 -3.31 -4.45 -5.95
C VAL A 64 -4.03 -3.71 -7.06
N ARG A 65 -4.39 -2.46 -6.82
CA ARG A 65 -5.04 -1.59 -7.81
C ARG A 65 -4.69 -0.14 -7.56
N ASN A 66 -4.48 0.63 -8.63
CA ASN A 66 -4.17 2.06 -8.58
C ASN A 66 -3.06 2.42 -7.58
N GLY A 67 -1.98 1.63 -7.54
CA GLY A 67 -0.84 1.88 -6.66
C GLY A 67 -1.08 1.60 -5.17
N ALA A 68 -2.19 0.96 -4.80
CA ALA A 68 -2.44 0.51 -3.44
C ALA A 68 -2.67 -1.01 -3.37
N ALA A 69 -2.08 -1.65 -2.36
CA ALA A 69 -2.33 -3.03 -2.01
C ALA A 69 -3.43 -3.11 -0.95
N PHE A 70 -4.36 -4.03 -1.12
CA PHE A 70 -5.50 -4.27 -0.25
C PHE A 70 -5.40 -5.66 0.36
N LEU A 71 -5.65 -5.75 1.66
CA LEU A 71 -5.75 -7.01 2.41
C LEU A 71 -6.98 -6.94 3.34
N SER A 72 -7.93 -7.86 3.16
CA SER A 72 -9.02 -8.12 4.09
C SER A 72 -8.70 -9.38 4.89
N THR A 73 -8.64 -9.26 6.21
CA THR A 73 -8.46 -10.42 7.11
C THR A 73 -9.49 -10.40 8.22
N PRO A 74 -10.14 -11.54 8.54
CA PRO A 74 -10.97 -11.63 9.72
C PRO A 74 -10.11 -11.52 10.99
N MET A 75 -10.54 -10.71 11.95
CA MET A 75 -9.96 -10.67 13.29
C MET A 75 -11.00 -11.05 14.34
N LEU A 76 -10.59 -11.89 15.29
CA LEU A 76 -11.45 -12.39 16.35
C LEU A 76 -11.41 -11.46 17.57
N LYS A 77 -12.59 -11.20 18.14
CA LYS A 77 -12.77 -10.52 19.41
C LYS A 77 -13.59 -11.39 20.35
N LYS A 78 -13.14 -11.53 21.59
CA LYS A 78 -13.91 -12.22 22.63
C LYS A 78 -14.99 -11.29 23.20
N ILE A 79 -16.24 -11.75 23.23
CA ILE A 79 -17.39 -11.05 23.82
C ILE A 79 -18.09 -12.03 24.76
N GLY A 80 -17.96 -11.80 26.07
CA GLY A 80 -18.40 -12.75 27.09
C GLY A 80 -17.69 -14.10 26.95
N THR A 81 -18.44 -15.15 26.63
CA THR A 81 -17.93 -16.52 26.39
C THR A 81 -17.70 -16.85 24.93
N GLU A 82 -18.10 -15.99 24.00
CA GLU A 82 -18.07 -16.25 22.55
C GLU A 82 -16.96 -15.45 21.84
N PHE A 83 -16.63 -15.88 20.62
CA PHE A 83 -15.75 -15.15 19.71
C PHE A 83 -16.55 -14.63 18.52
N GLN A 84 -16.43 -13.34 18.24
CA GLN A 84 -16.98 -12.72 17.04
C GLN A 84 -15.84 -12.42 16.07
N ALA A 85 -15.98 -12.85 14.82
CA ALA A 85 -15.11 -12.43 13.72
C ALA A 85 -15.67 -11.17 13.07
N SER A 86 -14.80 -10.22 12.77
CA SER A 86 -15.13 -9.08 11.91
C SER A 86 -13.93 -8.78 11.01
N PRO A 87 -14.16 -8.41 9.75
CA PRO A 87 -13.06 -8.12 8.84
C PRO A 87 -12.34 -6.84 9.26
N VAL A 88 -11.04 -6.85 9.00
CA VAL A 88 -10.17 -5.68 9.05
C VAL A 88 -9.52 -5.53 7.68
N GLY A 89 -9.72 -4.35 7.08
CA GLY A 89 -9.09 -3.94 5.85
C GLY A 89 -7.77 -3.22 6.12
N PHE A 90 -6.73 -3.62 5.41
CA PHE A 90 -5.44 -2.96 5.34
C PHE A 90 -5.24 -2.47 3.91
N ILE A 91 -4.99 -1.17 3.76
CA ILE A 91 -4.73 -0.54 2.47
C ILE A 91 -3.35 0.12 2.57
N LEU A 92 -2.41 -0.41 1.81
CA LEU A 92 -1.04 0.08 1.78
C LEU A 92 -0.80 0.84 0.47
N THR A 93 -0.46 2.11 0.60
CA THR A 93 -0.05 3.00 -0.49
C THR A 93 1.46 3.27 -0.39
N ALA A 94 2.00 4.13 -1.26
CA ALA A 94 3.41 4.47 -1.26
C ALA A 94 3.88 5.15 0.04
N ASP A 95 3.01 5.93 0.68
CA ASP A 95 3.34 6.77 1.84
C ASP A 95 2.47 6.47 3.08
N ARG A 96 1.39 5.68 2.93
CA ARG A 96 0.39 5.47 3.98
C ARG A 96 -0.04 4.02 4.14
N LEU A 97 -0.22 3.64 5.39
CA LEU A 97 -1.06 2.54 5.83
C LEU A 97 -2.42 3.12 6.27
N ILE A 98 -3.49 2.64 5.64
CA ILE A 98 -4.87 2.93 6.04
C ILE A 98 -5.47 1.63 6.57
N THR A 99 -6.03 1.67 7.78
CA THR A 99 -6.76 0.56 8.37
C THR A 99 -8.24 0.89 8.45
N ILE A 100 -9.11 -0.03 8.09
CA ILE A 100 -10.57 0.10 8.25
C ILE A 100 -11.13 -1.12 8.98
N ARG A 101 -11.84 -0.86 10.06
CA ARG A 101 -12.32 -1.89 10.99
C ARG A 101 -13.66 -1.51 11.57
N PHE A 102 -14.49 -2.51 11.81
CA PHE A 102 -15.86 -2.33 12.29
C PHE A 102 -16.04 -2.77 13.74
N GLN A 103 -14.93 -3.10 14.40
CA GLN A 103 -14.86 -3.38 15.83
C GLN A 103 -13.57 -2.80 16.46
N ALA A 104 -13.67 -2.51 17.76
CA ALA A 104 -12.51 -2.16 18.57
C ALA A 104 -11.69 -3.39 18.95
N TYR A 105 -10.38 -3.36 18.70
CA TYR A 105 -9.44 -4.40 19.06
C TYR A 105 -8.32 -3.83 19.94
N PRO A 106 -7.99 -4.47 21.09
CA PRO A 106 -6.93 -3.99 21.99
C PRO A 106 -5.56 -3.84 21.31
N SER A 107 -5.27 -4.63 20.27
CA SER A 107 -4.02 -4.56 19.52
C SER A 107 -3.83 -3.21 18.81
N PHE A 108 -4.89 -2.64 18.25
CA PHE A 108 -4.84 -1.33 17.58
C PHE A 108 -4.64 -0.21 18.58
N GLU A 109 -5.33 -0.27 19.72
CA GLU A 109 -5.16 0.69 20.81
C GLU A 109 -3.77 0.63 21.43
N ALA A 110 -3.23 -0.57 21.64
CA ALA A 110 -1.88 -0.78 22.13
C ALA A 110 -0.84 -0.25 21.13
N LEU A 111 -1.00 -0.53 19.83
CA LEU A 111 -0.11 -0.03 18.80
C LEU A 111 -0.17 1.50 18.69
N ALA A 112 -1.36 2.10 18.77
CA ALA A 112 -1.53 3.55 18.76
C ALA A 112 -0.77 4.23 19.92
N ARG A 113 -0.78 3.63 21.11
CA ARG A 113 0.01 4.11 22.26
C ARG A 113 1.50 3.97 22.01
N LEU A 114 1.95 2.81 21.53
CA LEU A 114 3.37 2.59 21.20
C LEU A 114 3.87 3.56 20.15
N VAL A 115 3.07 3.87 19.12
CA VAL A 115 3.40 4.88 18.10
C VAL A 115 3.49 6.28 18.72
N ALA A 116 2.54 6.65 19.58
CA ALA A 116 2.59 7.95 20.26
C ALA A 116 3.84 8.11 21.15
N ASP A 117 4.34 7.02 21.73
CA ASP A 117 5.56 7.01 22.55
C ASP A 117 6.85 6.87 21.71
N HIS A 118 6.73 6.44 20.45
CA HIS A 118 7.86 6.20 19.55
C HIS A 118 8.28 7.48 18.83
N THR A 119 9.37 8.12 19.28
CA THR A 119 9.87 9.40 18.74
C THR A 119 11.04 9.26 17.77
N VAL A 120 11.58 8.06 17.60
CA VAL A 120 12.83 7.83 16.87
C VAL A 120 12.54 7.45 15.42
N ALA A 121 13.02 8.24 14.47
CA ALA A 121 13.00 7.86 13.07
C ALA A 121 13.80 6.56 12.88
N PRO A 122 13.33 5.60 12.06
CA PRO A 122 14.12 4.41 11.76
C PRO A 122 15.47 4.86 11.21
N LYS A 123 16.56 4.35 11.80
CA LYS A 123 17.90 4.53 11.23
C LYS A 123 17.82 4.06 9.78
N THR A 124 18.06 4.94 8.83
CA THR A 124 18.08 4.58 7.41
C THR A 124 19.05 3.42 7.29
N ALA A 125 18.55 2.24 6.95
CA ALA A 125 19.43 1.18 6.54
C ALA A 125 20.01 1.64 5.20
N ASP A 126 21.33 1.70 5.09
CA ASP A 126 22.01 1.93 3.82
C ASP A 126 21.51 0.87 2.83
N HIS A 127 20.56 1.26 1.98
CA HIS A 127 20.09 0.48 0.87
C HIS A 127 20.81 1.06 -0.35
N PRO A 128 21.81 0.36 -0.92
CA PRO A 128 22.40 0.78 -2.17
C PRO A 128 21.29 0.94 -3.21
N PRO A 129 21.34 1.98 -4.06
CA PRO A 129 20.34 2.15 -5.10
C PRO A 129 20.26 0.88 -5.94
N ALA A 130 19.05 0.37 -6.14
CA ALA A 130 18.79 -0.78 -6.99
C ALA A 130 19.41 -0.50 -8.38
N ALA A 131 20.37 -1.32 -8.78
CA ALA A 131 21.03 -1.20 -10.07
C ALA A 131 19.99 -1.37 -11.19
N HIS A 132 19.68 -0.27 -11.89
CA HIS A 132 18.98 -0.29 -13.16
C HIS A 132 19.92 -0.85 -14.23
N ASN A 133 19.97 -2.18 -14.37
CA ASN A 133 20.60 -2.80 -15.53
C ASN A 133 19.59 -2.84 -16.68
N ILE A 134 19.59 -1.80 -17.50
CA ILE A 134 18.92 -1.82 -18.81
C ILE A 134 20.03 -2.07 -19.84
N GLY A 135 20.35 -3.35 -20.03
CA GLY A 135 20.84 -3.87 -21.31
C GLY A 135 19.61 -4.40 -22.06
N THR A 136 19.40 -4.19 -23.36
CA THR A 136 20.35 -4.26 -24.45
C THR A 136 19.80 -3.48 -25.64
N GLY A 137 20.60 -2.61 -26.23
CA GLY A 137 20.34 -2.08 -27.57
C GLY A 137 20.76 -3.11 -28.61
N THR A 138 19.82 -3.64 -29.38
CA THR A 138 20.12 -4.37 -30.62
C THR A 138 19.97 -3.39 -31.79
N GLY A 139 21.09 -2.75 -32.15
CA GLY A 139 21.17 -1.98 -33.39
C GLY A 139 21.23 -2.93 -34.58
N THR A 140 20.17 -3.01 -35.36
CA THR A 140 20.20 -3.63 -36.69
C THR A 140 20.54 -2.55 -37.72
N GLY A 141 21.83 -2.42 -38.03
CA GLY A 141 22.30 -1.58 -39.12
C GLY A 141 21.99 -2.24 -40.47
N THR A 142 21.08 -1.65 -41.24
CA THR A 142 20.92 -1.92 -42.67
C THR A 142 21.79 -0.93 -43.44
N GLY A 143 22.86 -1.44 -44.06
CA GLY A 143 23.77 -0.65 -44.89
C GLY A 143 24.01 -1.37 -46.21
N THR A 144 23.29 -0.93 -47.24
CA THR A 144 23.50 -1.28 -48.65
C THR A 144 24.74 -0.57 -49.18
N GLY A 145 25.62 -1.30 -49.87
CA GLY A 145 26.80 -0.74 -50.52
C GLY A 145 27.39 -1.71 -51.54
N THR A 146 27.13 -1.42 -52.81
CA THR A 146 27.64 -2.08 -54.02
C THR A 146 29.12 -1.75 -54.26
N GLY A 147 29.91 -2.73 -54.74
CA GLY A 147 31.31 -2.52 -55.13
C GLY A 147 31.96 -3.75 -55.74
N THR A 148 32.15 -3.70 -57.05
CA THR A 148 32.75 -4.67 -57.99
C THR A 148 34.24 -4.95 -57.78
N GLY A 149 34.71 -6.18 -58.05
CA GLY A 149 36.14 -6.46 -58.21
C GLY A 149 36.50 -7.94 -58.41
N THR A 150 36.95 -8.28 -59.61
CA THR A 150 37.37 -9.57 -60.17
C THR A 150 38.62 -10.21 -59.53
N GLY A 151 38.68 -11.55 -59.47
CA GLY A 151 39.91 -12.29 -59.16
C GLY A 151 39.77 -13.81 -59.29
N THR A 152 40.28 -14.35 -60.39
CA THR A 152 40.43 -15.78 -60.75
C THR A 152 41.42 -16.53 -59.86
N GLY A 153 41.16 -17.81 -59.56
CA GLY A 153 42.16 -18.72 -58.99
C GLY A 153 41.67 -20.15 -58.75
N THR A 154 41.98 -21.04 -59.68
CA THR A 154 41.84 -22.51 -59.62
C THR A 154 42.82 -23.16 -58.62
N GLY A 155 42.42 -24.24 -57.96
CA GLY A 155 43.33 -25.13 -57.24
C GLY A 155 42.60 -26.36 -56.71
N THR A 156 43.06 -27.53 -57.16
CA THR A 156 42.58 -28.91 -56.96
C THR A 156 42.34 -29.34 -55.52
#